data_AF-A0AAW8VME2-F1
#
_entry.id   AF-A0AAW8VME2-F1
#
_cell.length_a   1.000
_cell.length_b   1.000
_cell.length_c   1.000
_cell.angle_alpha   90.00
_cell.angle_beta   90.00
_cell.angle_gamma   90.00
#
_symmetry.space_group_name_H-M   'P 1'
#
loop_
_entity.id
_entity.type
_entity.pdbx_description
1 polymer ?
#
loop_
_entity_poly.entity_id
_entity_poly.type
_entity_poly.pdbx_seq_one_letter_code
_entity_poly.pdbx_strand_id
1 'polypeptide(L)' 'VAVNVHFIPMPMLSFFSSLGYDIKNYPQAYENFKGEISLPIYPQLDEEKLDFIIKAVKDAYLKVTVDR' A
#
# COMPACT_ATOMS: atom_id res chain seq x y z
N VAL A 1 -0.91 -12.46 -6.20
CA VAL A 1 -0.93 -11.10 -6.78
C VAL A 1 0.28 -10.36 -6.26
N ALA A 2 1.13 -9.82 -7.13
CA ALA A 2 2.22 -8.94 -6.67
C ALA A 2 1.61 -7.57 -6.31
N VAL A 3 1.99 -7.00 -5.16
CA VAL A 3 1.52 -5.70 -4.68
C VAL A 3 2.69 -4.86 -4.21
N ASN A 4 2.50 -3.55 -4.11
CA ASN A 4 3.50 -2.64 -3.57
C ASN A 4 2.86 -1.60 -2.65
N VAL A 5 3.69 -0.75 -2.04
CA VAL A 5 3.30 0.43 -1.27
C VAL A 5 4.08 1.64 -1.80
N HIS A 6 3.37 2.66 -2.26
CA HIS A 6 3.91 3.91 -2.80
C HIS A 6 3.37 5.10 -1.99
N PHE A 7 4.14 5.68 -1.09
CA PHE A 7 5.54 5.37 -0.76
C PHE A 7 5.75 5.43 0.74
N ILE A 8 6.84 4.83 1.22
CA ILE A 8 7.34 5.08 2.58
C ILE A 8 7.55 6.60 2.71
N PRO A 9 6.91 7.27 3.68
CA PRO A 9 7.07 8.70 3.89
C PRO A 9 8.55 9.04 4.07
N MET A 10 8.98 10.13 3.41
CA MET A 10 10.38 10.58 3.47
C MET A 10 10.94 10.65 4.91
N PRO A 11 10.22 11.21 5.91
CA PRO A 11 10.68 11.24 7.31
C PRO A 11 10.98 9.87 7.92
N MET A 12 10.40 8.79 7.38
CA MET A 12 10.63 7.42 7.84
C MET A 12 11.84 6.75 7.17
N LEU A 13 12.41 7.36 6.13
CA LEU A 13 13.64 6.88 5.50
C LEU A 13 14.84 7.30 6.37
N SER A 14 15.81 6.38 6.55
CA SER A 14 16.94 6.55 7.48
C SER A 14 17.72 7.84 7.29
N PHE A 15 17.94 8.27 6.05
CA PHE A 15 18.62 9.51 5.72
C PHE A 15 17.89 10.74 6.30
N PHE A 16 16.58 10.88 6.05
CA PHE A 16 15.81 12.03 6.52
C PHE A 16 15.56 11.95 8.02
N SER A 17 15.32 10.76 8.56
CA SER A 17 15.25 10.58 10.01
C SER A 17 16.52 11.05 10.71
N SER A 18 17.71 10.77 10.14
CA SER A 18 19.00 11.24 10.67
C SER A 18 19.21 12.76 10.61
N LEU A 19 18.51 13.44 9.69
CA LEU A 19 18.51 14.91 9.58
C LEU A 19 17.51 15.58 10.56
N GLY A 20 16.80 14.79 11.39
CA GLY A 20 15.87 15.28 12.39
C GLY A 20 14.41 15.37 11.93
N TYR A 21 14.07 14.82 10.76
CA TYR A 21 12.67 14.75 10.33
C TYR A 21 11.92 13.68 11.15
N ASP A 22 10.84 14.09 11.81
CA ASP A 22 9.93 13.19 12.53
C ASP A 22 8.61 13.04 11.75
N ILE A 23 8.19 11.80 11.50
CA ILE A 23 6.92 11.48 10.85
C ILE A 23 5.71 12.06 11.59
N LYS A 24 5.80 12.30 12.90
CA LYS A 24 4.75 12.96 13.70
C LYS A 24 4.43 14.36 13.22
N ASN A 25 5.38 15.03 12.56
CA ASN A 25 5.16 16.35 11.95
C ASN A 25 4.39 16.26 10.62
N TYR A 26 4.21 15.05 10.07
CA TYR A 26 3.57 14.80 8.78
C TYR A 26 2.47 13.72 8.93
N PRO A 27 1.45 13.95 9.77
CA PRO A 27 0.44 12.94 10.07
C PRO A 27 -0.28 12.45 8.82
N GLN A 28 -0.61 13.34 7.87
CA GLN A 28 -1.27 12.94 6.63
C GLN A 28 -0.42 11.99 5.77
N ALA A 29 0.90 12.16 5.76
CA ALA A 29 1.78 11.28 5.00
C ALA A 29 1.77 9.86 5.58
N TYR A 30 1.78 9.75 6.92
CA TYR A 30 1.65 8.47 7.60
C TYR A 30 0.26 7.85 7.40
N GLU A 31 -0.81 8.64 7.53
CA GLU A 31 -2.18 8.19 7.35
C GLU A 31 -2.44 7.64 5.94
N ASN A 32 -1.85 8.26 4.91
CA ASN A 32 -1.91 7.73 3.55
C ASN A 32 -1.11 6.43 3.43
N PHE A 33 0.12 6.41 3.94
CA PHE A 33 1.02 5.25 3.84
C PHE A 33 0.47 4.00 4.55
N LYS A 34 -0.10 4.15 5.75
CA LYS A 34 -0.45 2.99 6.61
C LYS A 34 -1.50 2.06 6.03
N GLY A 35 -2.32 2.53 5.08
CA GLY A 35 -3.42 1.79 4.48
C GLY A 35 -3.36 1.71 2.96
N GLU A 36 -2.28 2.19 2.33
CA GLU A 36 -2.16 2.20 0.88
C GLU A 36 -1.62 0.86 0.36
N ILE A 37 -2.22 0.39 -0.73
CA ILE A 37 -1.83 -0.81 -1.47
C ILE A 37 -1.90 -0.46 -2.95
N SER A 38 -0.76 -0.55 -3.62
CA SER A 38 -0.66 -0.41 -5.06
C SER A 38 -0.92 -1.75 -5.75
N LEU A 39 -1.94 -1.79 -6.59
CA LEU A 39 -2.31 -2.96 -7.39
C LEU A 39 -1.60 -2.96 -8.75
N PRO A 40 -1.41 -4.13 -9.38
CA PRO A 40 -0.80 -4.20 -10.70
C PRO A 40 -1.59 -3.42 -11.75
N ILE A 41 -0.91 -2.55 -12.47
CA ILE A 41 -1.44 -1.83 -13.63
C ILE A 41 -0.33 -1.70 -14.68
N TYR A 42 -0.56 -2.28 -15.86
CA TYR A 42 0.38 -2.27 -16.98
C TYR A 42 -0.36 -2.60 -18.30
N PRO A 43 0.18 -2.22 -19.47
CA PRO A 43 -0.56 -2.32 -20.74
C PRO A 43 -1.05 -3.72 -21.14
N GLN A 44 -0.39 -4.78 -20.67
CA GLN A 44 -0.72 -6.18 -20.95
C GLN A 44 -1.66 -6.82 -19.91
N LEU A 45 -2.27 -6.01 -19.06
CA LEU A 45 -3.27 -6.47 -18.10
C LEU A 45 -4.59 -6.72 -18.85
N ASP A 46 -4.96 -8.00 -19.00
CA ASP A 46 -6.22 -8.43 -19.59
C ASP A 46 -7.32 -8.61 -18.53
N GLU A 47 -8.55 -8.83 -19.00
CA GLU A 47 -9.73 -8.98 -18.14
C GLU A 47 -9.61 -10.17 -17.18
N GLU A 48 -9.07 -11.31 -17.63
CA GLU A 48 -8.91 -12.50 -16.78
C GLU A 48 -7.96 -12.23 -15.60
N LYS A 49 -6.82 -11.57 -15.87
CA LYS A 49 -5.90 -11.15 -14.81
C LYS A 49 -6.51 -10.08 -13.90
N LEU A 50 -7.28 -9.15 -14.47
CA LEU A 50 -7.96 -8.11 -13.70
C LEU A 50 -8.98 -8.73 -12.72
N ASP A 51 -9.81 -9.65 -13.19
CA ASP A 51 -10.78 -10.37 -12.38
C ASP A 51 -10.11 -11.18 -11.27
N PHE A 52 -9.01 -11.84 -11.59
CA PHE A 52 -8.20 -12.55 -10.60
C PHE A 52 -7.68 -11.61 -9.51
N ILE A 53 -7.16 -10.42 -9.88
CA ILE A 53 -6.68 -9.42 -8.92
C ILE A 53 -7.83 -8.94 -8.02
N ILE A 54 -8.97 -8.56 -8.61
CA ILE A 54 -10.14 -8.07 -7.86
C ILE A 54 -10.62 -9.13 -6.87
N LYS A 55 -10.75 -10.38 -7.31
CA LYS A 55 -11.15 -11.49 -6.45
C LYS A 55 -10.18 -11.69 -5.29
N ALA A 56 -8.88 -11.76 -5.59
CA ALA A 56 -7.86 -11.97 -4.56
C ALA A 56 -7.86 -10.87 -3.49
N VAL A 57 -8.06 -9.60 -3.88
CA VAL A 57 -8.14 -8.47 -2.93
C VAL A 57 -9.39 -8.57 -2.05
N LYS A 58 -10.55 -8.89 -2.63
CA LYS A 58 -11.80 -9.08 -1.87
C LYS A 58 -11.69 -10.24 -0.87
N ASP A 59 -11.17 -11.38 -1.32
CA ASP A 59 -11.01 -12.57 -0.48
C ASP A 59 -10.03 -12.29 0.68
N ALA A 60 -8.93 -11.59 0.41
CA ALA A 60 -7.98 -11.17 1.44
C ALA A 60 -8.60 -10.19 2.45
N TYR A 61 -9.38 -9.21 1.99
CA TYR A 61 -10.07 -8.27 2.87
C TYR A 61 -11.06 -8.99 3.80
N LEU A 62 -11.89 -9.88 3.26
CA LEU A 62 -12.86 -10.64 4.05
C LEU A 62 -12.15 -11.53 5.08
N LYS A 63 -11.09 -12.23 4.68
CA LYS A 63 -10.28 -13.06 5.58
C LYS A 63 -9.65 -12.27 6.73
N VAL A 64 -9.28 -11.01 6.53
CA VAL A 64 -8.61 -10.19 7.56
C VAL A 64 -9.60 -9.42 8.43
N THR A 65 -10.82 -9.17 7.95
CA THR A 65 -11.81 -8.34 8.68
C THR A 65 -12.96 -9.13 9.30
N VAL A 66 -13.34 -10.28 8.72
CA VAL A 66 -14.49 -11.09 9.18
C VAL A 66 -14.06 -12.24 10.08
N ASP A 67 -12.90 -12.84 9.83
CA ASP A 67 -12.31 -13.89 10.70
C ASP A 67 -11.53 -13.30 11.91
N ARG A 68 -11.78 -12.03 12.28
CA ARG A 68 -11.17 -11.36 13.44
C ARG A 68 -12.14 -11.20 14.60
#